data_AF-A0A7V0XPA1-F1
#
_entry.id   AF-A0A7V0XPA1-F1
#
_cell.length_a   1.000
_cell.length_b   1.000
_cell.length_c   1.000
_cell.angle_alpha   90.00
_cell.angle_beta   90.00
_cell.angle_gamma   90.00
#
_symmetry.space_group_name_H-M   'P 1'
#
loop_
_entity.id
_entity.type
_entity.pdbx_description
1 polymer ?
#
loop_
_entity_poly.entity_id
_entity_poly.type
_entity_poly.pdbx_seq_one_letter_code
_entity_poly.pdbx_strand_id
1 'polypeptide(L)' 'MLAKSHRDMDVYKLTLSDSEAEAAETQVWLEFALAHHYIDCEVYNGMEKKYEHIISMLVKMQIQSEKWVIR' A
#
# COMPACT_ATOMS: atom_id res chain seq x y z
N MET A 1 4.73 -26.06 -15.86
CA MET A 1 3.57 -25.20 -15.60
C MET A 1 3.41 -24.88 -14.11
N LEU A 2 3.39 -25.87 -13.20
CA LEU A 2 3.21 -25.64 -11.74
C LEU A 2 4.22 -24.69 -11.06
N ALA A 3 5.49 -24.67 -11.50
CA ALA A 3 6.51 -23.76 -10.92
C ALA A 3 6.37 -22.29 -11.39
N LYS A 4 5.65 -22.04 -12.49
CA LYS A 4 5.47 -20.69 -13.04
C LYS A 4 4.41 -19.92 -12.24
N SER A 5 3.29 -20.56 -11.91
CA SER A 5 2.22 -19.93 -11.11
C SER A 5 2.63 -19.59 -9.68
N HIS A 6 3.59 -20.32 -9.09
CA HIS A 6 4.14 -19.99 -7.77
C HIS A 6 4.98 -18.71 -7.83
N ARG A 7 5.85 -18.60 -8.84
CA ARG A 7 6.66 -17.40 -9.07
C ARG A 7 5.80 -16.17 -9.35
N ASP A 8 4.74 -16.32 -10.12
CA ASP A 8 3.84 -15.20 -10.45
C ASP A 8 3.11 -14.68 -9.19
N MET A 9 2.76 -15.57 -8.26
CA MET A 9 2.20 -15.18 -6.95
C MET A 9 3.21 -14.46 -6.06
N ASP A 10 4.46 -14.93 -6.03
CA ASP A 10 5.51 -14.29 -5.23
C ASP A 10 5.83 -12.89 -5.76
N VAL A 11 5.93 -12.72 -7.08
CA VAL A 11 6.16 -11.41 -7.72
C VAL A 11 4.99 -10.46 -7.47
N TYR A 12 3.75 -10.96 -7.53
CA TYR A 12 2.56 -10.16 -7.22
C TYR A 12 2.59 -9.64 -5.78
N LYS A 13 2.86 -10.52 -4.81
CA LYS A 13 2.97 -10.12 -3.40
C LYS A 13 4.10 -9.12 -3.17
N LEU A 14 5.26 -9.34 -3.79
CA LEU A 14 6.39 -8.41 -3.71
C LEU A 14 6.00 -7.02 -4.22
N THR A 15 5.36 -6.94 -5.39
CA THR A 15 4.91 -5.67 -5.97
C THR A 15 3.93 -4.92 -5.05
N LEU A 16 3.02 -5.65 -4.40
CA LEU A 16 2.11 -5.04 -3.42
C LEU A 16 2.83 -4.59 -2.16
N SER A 17 3.84 -5.33 -1.70
CA SER A 17 4.67 -4.95 -0.55
C SER A 17 5.46 -3.68 -0.83
N ASP A 18 6.00 -3.52 -2.04
CA ASP A 18 6.67 -2.28 -2.45
C ASP A 18 5.66 -1.12 -2.44
N SER A 19 4.47 -1.33 -3.01
CA SER A 19 3.40 -0.31 -3.01
C SER A 19 2.94 0.09 -1.60
N GLU A 20 2.91 -0.86 -0.66
CA GLU A 20 2.59 -0.61 0.75
C GLU A 20 3.68 0.23 1.43
N ALA A 21 4.95 -0.06 1.16
CA ALA A 21 6.07 0.71 1.69
C ALA A 21 6.05 2.17 1.20
N GLU A 22 5.79 2.40 -0.09
CA GLU A 22 5.66 3.74 -0.67
C GLU A 22 4.47 4.52 -0.07
N ALA A 23 3.35 3.84 0.19
CA ALA A 23 2.19 4.42 0.85
C ALA A 23 2.50 4.83 2.30
N ALA A 24 3.19 3.96 3.05
CA ALA A 24 3.63 4.24 4.41
C ALA A 24 4.66 5.39 4.45
N GLU A 25 5.59 5.44 3.49
CA GLU A 25 6.52 6.57 3.36
C GLU A 25 5.76 7.88 3.11
N THR A 26 4.71 7.84 2.28
CA THR A 26 3.89 9.03 2.06
C THR A 26 3.20 9.52 3.34
N GLN A 27 2.72 8.62 4.22
CA GLN A 27 2.19 9.01 5.53
C GLN A 27 3.26 9.74 6.38
N VAL A 28 4.51 9.27 6.37
CA VAL A 28 5.63 9.95 7.04
C VAL A 28 5.83 11.37 6.48
N TRP A 29 5.75 11.54 5.15
CA TRP A 29 5.84 12.86 4.53
C TRP A 29 4.66 13.77 4.87
N LEU A 30 3.45 13.23 5.03
CA LEU A 30 2.28 13.97 5.50
C LEU A 30 2.46 14.44 6.94
N GLU A 31 2.97 13.59 7.83
CA GLU A 31 3.29 13.94 9.21
C GLU A 31 4.34 15.06 9.26
N PHE A 32 5.41 14.94 8.48
CA PHE A 32 6.43 15.97 8.35
C PHE A 32 5.84 17.30 7.86
N ALA A 33 5.01 17.26 6.82
CA ALA A 33 4.37 18.45 6.26
C ALA A 33 3.44 19.13 7.27
N LEU A 34 2.69 18.35 8.06
CA LEU A 34 1.86 18.88 9.14
C LEU A 34 2.72 19.51 10.27
N ALA A 35 3.79 18.83 10.69
CA ALA A 35 4.69 19.29 11.75
C ALA A 35 5.38 20.62 11.41
N HIS A 36 5.63 20.87 10.12
CA HIS A 36 6.20 22.11 9.61
C HIS A 36 5.17 23.10 9.05
N HIS A 37 3.87 22.86 9.29
CA HIS A 37 2.77 23.74 8.89
C HIS A 37 2.68 24.03 7.38
N TYR A 38 3.16 23.11 6.54
CA TYR A 38 2.94 23.16 5.09
C TYR A 38 1.53 22.75 4.70
N ILE A 39 0.87 21.94 5.53
CA ILE A 39 -0.54 21.58 5.44
C ILE A 39 -1.20 21.75 6.81
N ASP A 40 -2.52 21.90 6.82
CA ASP A 40 -3.31 21.93 8.04
C ASP A 40 -3.81 20.54 8.46
N CYS A 41 -4.41 20.47 9.65
CA CYS A 41 -4.94 19.23 10.20
C CYS A 41 -6.09 18.64 9.37
N GLU A 42 -6.88 19.45 8.66
CA GLU A 42 -7.99 18.97 7.85
C GLU A 42 -7.46 18.22 6.63
N VAL A 43 -6.49 18.83 5.93
CA VAL A 43 -5.78 18.21 4.81
C VAL A 43 -5.04 16.96 5.26
N TYR A 44 -4.31 17.01 6.37
CA TYR A 44 -3.60 15.85 6.92
C TYR A 44 -4.57 14.70 7.19
N ASN A 45 -5.61 14.91 8.00
CA ASN A 45 -6.57 13.85 8.37
C ASN A 45 -7.29 13.29 7.13
N GLY A 46 -7.59 14.14 6.15
CA GLY A 46 -8.21 13.73 4.90
C GLY A 46 -7.30 12.86 4.03
N MET A 47 -5.99 13.15 3.99
CA MET A 47 -5.01 12.39 3.23
C MET A 47 -4.62 11.11 3.96
N GLU A 48 -4.32 11.19 5.26
CA GLU A 48 -4.01 10.04 6.11
C GLU A 48 -5.07 8.96 5.93
N LYS A 49 -6.36 9.32 6.10
CA LYS A 49 -7.46 8.35 6.02
C LYS A 49 -7.54 7.64 4.67
N LYS A 50 -7.14 8.32 3.60
CA LYS A 50 -7.08 7.74 2.25
C LYS A 50 -5.92 6.76 2.15
N TYR A 51 -4.75 7.09 2.68
CA TYR A 51 -3.58 6.20 2.69
C TYR A 51 -3.81 4.96 3.56
N GLU A 52 -4.45 5.10 4.73
CA GLU A 52 -4.89 3.94 5.54
C GLU A 52 -5.84 3.02 4.76
N HIS A 53 -6.76 3.60 4.00
CA HIS A 53 -7.65 2.83 3.16
C HIS A 53 -6.90 2.08 2.03
N ILE A 54 -5.94 2.75 1.38
CA ILE A 54 -5.09 2.16 0.34
C ILE A 54 -4.28 1.00 0.92
N ILE A 55 -3.57 1.22 2.03
CA ILE A 55 -2.78 0.19 2.71
C ILE A 55 -3.66 -1.00 3.11
N SER A 56 -4.84 -0.74 3.67
CA SER A 56 -5.82 -1.79 3.99
C SER A 56 -6.24 -2.62 2.78
N MET A 57 -6.35 -2.01 1.59
CA MET A 57 -6.64 -2.71 0.34
C MET A 57 -5.43 -3.55 -0.12
N LEU A 58 -4.23 -2.99 -0.09
CA LEU A 58 -2.99 -3.68 -0.46
C LEU A 58 -2.77 -4.93 0.40
N VAL A 59 -2.91 -4.80 1.72
CA VAL A 59 -2.81 -5.93 2.68
C VAL A 59 -3.86 -7.01 2.37
N LYS A 60 -5.12 -6.61 2.11
CA LYS A 60 -6.16 -7.57 1.73
C LYS A 60 -5.83 -8.30 0.42
N MET A 61 -5.26 -7.60 -0.55
CA MET A 61 -4.85 -8.17 -1.84
C MET A 61 -3.65 -9.12 -1.71
N GLN A 62 -2.70 -8.83 -0.83
CA GLN A 62 -1.58 -9.73 -0.50
C GLN A 62 -2.09 -11.02 0.18
N ILE A 63 -2.95 -10.89 1.19
CA ILE A 63 -3.52 -12.02 1.94
C ILE A 63 -4.35 -12.92 1.02
N GLN A 64 -5.10 -12.34 0.08
CA GLN A 64 -5.97 -13.06 -0.85
C GLN A 64 -5.40 -13.12 -2.28
N SER A 65 -4.07 -13.17 -2.41
CA SER A 65 -3.35 -13.13 -3.69
C SER A 65 -3.84 -14.16 -4.71
N GLU A 66 -4.35 -15.31 -4.27
CA GLU A 66 -4.89 -16.38 -5.11
C GLU A 66 -6.12 -15.97 -5.93
N LYS A 67 -6.82 -14.90 -5.53
CA LYS A 67 -7.95 -14.34 -6.29
C LYS A 67 -7.53 -13.48 -7.48
N TRP A 68 -6.29 -13.00 -7.46
CA TRP A 68 -5.80 -11.98 -8.39
C TRP A 68 -4.80 -12.56 -9.41
N VAL A 69 -4.13 -13.65 -9.05
CA VAL A 69 -3.18 -14.34 -9.93
C VAL A 69 -3.91 -15.41 -10.72
N ILE A 70 -3.97 -15.26 -12.05
CA ILE A 70 -4.59 -16.22 -12.96
C ILE A 70 -3.69 -17.46 -13.08
N ARG A 71 -4.31 -18.64 -13.09
CA ARG A 71 -3.63 -19.94 -13.26
C ARG A 71 -3.39 -20.30 -14.71
#